data_AF-A0A1V0UYS1-F1
#
_entry.id   AF-A0A1V0UYS1-F1
#
_cell.length_a   1.000
_cell.length_b   1.000
_cell.length_c   1.000
_cell.angle_alpha   90.00
_cell.angle_beta   90.00
_cell.angle_gamma   90.00
#
_symmetry.space_group_name_H-M   'P 1'
#
loop_
_entity.id
_entity.type
_entity.pdbx_description
1 polymer ?
#
loop_
_entity_poly.entity_id
_entity_poly.type
_entity_poly.pdbx_seq_one_letter_code
_entity_poly.pdbx_strand_id
1 'polypeptide(L)'
;MRELIKKAMRRTDVVKLGKHQVKITKITPAKWRPLVESIQVLPQLIANVAYAPPDDFAVYALQASEVALDDLLLTVSILSEIDVEELENEAGIDEIVDYIARVYEHNNIDDIVKNVKRLLPMPAE
;
A
#
# COMPACT_ATOMS: atom_id res chain seq x y z
N MET A 1 18.37 18.58 12.15
CA MET A 1 18.13 17.42 13.04
C MET A 1 16.84 17.57 13.86
N ARG A 2 16.67 18.64 14.66
CA ARG A 2 15.44 18.86 15.47
C ARG A 2 14.15 19.00 14.65
N GLU A 3 14.17 19.65 13.50
CA GLU A 3 12.96 19.80 12.65
C GLU A 3 12.57 18.50 11.90
N LEU A 4 13.55 17.64 11.56
CA LEU A 4 13.27 16.31 11.00
C LEU A 4 12.66 15.38 12.06
N ILE A 5 13.17 15.43 13.28
CA ILE A 5 12.63 14.70 14.43
C ILE A 5 11.22 15.23 14.79
N LYS A 6 11.00 16.55 14.75
CA LYS A 6 9.67 17.15 14.94
C LYS A 6 8.67 16.77 13.84
N LYS A 7 9.10 16.68 12.59
CA LYS A 7 8.23 16.30 11.46
C LYS A 7 7.87 14.81 11.53
N ALA A 8 8.81 13.97 11.96
CA ALA A 8 8.56 12.56 12.28
C ALA A 8 7.63 12.38 13.50
N MET A 9 7.75 13.22 14.53
CA MET A 9 6.93 13.17 15.75
C MET A 9 5.52 13.80 15.62
N ARG A 10 5.18 14.43 14.49
CA ARG A 10 3.94 15.24 14.36
C ARG A 10 2.80 14.58 13.59
N ARG A 11 3.01 13.43 12.95
CA ARG A 11 1.93 12.60 12.44
C ARG A 11 1.66 11.56 13.51
N THR A 12 0.42 11.45 13.99
CA THR A 12 0.06 10.36 14.90
C THR A 12 0.44 9.05 14.22
N ASP A 13 1.37 8.31 14.84
CA ASP A 13 1.78 6.97 14.40
C ASP A 13 0.66 5.93 14.59
N VAL A 14 -0.59 6.38 14.80
CA VAL A 14 -1.76 5.57 15.03
C VAL A 14 -2.87 6.07 14.12
N VAL A 15 -3.50 5.14 13.41
CA VAL A 15 -4.72 5.39 12.62
C VAL A 15 -5.84 4.48 13.08
N LYS A 16 -7.05 4.83 12.67
CA LYS A 16 -8.22 4.00 12.88
C LYS A 16 -8.40 3.06 11.68
N LEU A 17 -8.69 1.80 11.95
CA LEU A 17 -9.14 0.81 10.97
C LEU A 17 -10.35 0.09 11.58
N GLY A 18 -11.56 0.51 11.20
CA GLY A 18 -12.78 0.06 11.87
C GLY A 18 -12.74 0.34 13.37
N LYS A 19 -13.02 -0.64 14.23
CA LYS A 19 -12.94 -0.40 15.68
C LYS A 19 -11.50 -0.32 16.23
N HIS A 20 -10.49 -0.63 15.42
CA HIS A 20 -9.10 -0.75 15.86
C HIS A 20 -8.34 0.57 15.80
N GLN A 21 -7.39 0.72 16.74
CA GLN A 21 -6.37 1.76 16.71
C GLN A 21 -5.03 1.09 16.40
N VAL A 22 -4.54 1.31 15.19
CA VAL A 22 -3.40 0.57 14.62
C VAL A 22 -2.20 1.48 14.50
N LYS A 23 -1.05 1.01 14.97
CA LYS A 23 0.21 1.73 14.80
C LYS A 23 0.74 1.58 13.37
N ILE A 24 1.26 2.65 12.80
CA ILE A 24 2.04 2.58 11.56
C ILE A 24 3.31 1.77 11.84
N THR A 25 3.45 0.62 11.17
CA THR A 25 4.56 -0.31 11.42
C THR A 25 5.63 -0.24 10.34
N LYS A 26 6.86 -0.60 10.73
CA LYS A 26 7.95 -0.82 9.78
C LYS A 26 7.74 -2.13 9.04
N ILE A 27 7.95 -2.11 7.73
CA ILE A 27 7.94 -3.30 6.88
C ILE A 27 9.29 -4.01 7.08
N THR A 28 9.30 -4.98 7.99
CA THR A 28 10.44 -5.87 8.20
C THR A 28 10.48 -6.93 7.09
N PRO A 29 11.61 -7.64 6.90
CA PRO A 29 11.65 -8.78 5.97
C PRO A 29 10.57 -9.84 6.23
N ALA A 30 10.11 -9.99 7.48
CA ALA A 30 9.03 -10.91 7.85
C ALA A 30 7.66 -10.48 7.30
N LYS A 31 7.40 -9.17 7.20
CA LYS A 31 6.19 -8.63 6.56
C LYS A 31 6.36 -8.47 5.04
N TRP A 32 7.57 -8.16 4.59
CA TRP A 32 7.86 -7.96 3.16
C TRP A 32 7.59 -9.19 2.30
N ARG A 33 8.03 -10.39 2.75
CA ARG A 33 7.82 -11.63 2.01
C ARG A 33 6.34 -11.92 1.71
N PRO A 34 5.44 -11.97 2.71
CA PRO A 34 4.02 -12.22 2.44
C PRO A 34 3.39 -11.11 1.60
N LEU A 35 3.81 -9.85 1.73
CA LEU A 35 3.32 -8.74 0.89
C LEU A 35 3.67 -8.93 -0.59
N VAL A 36 4.89 -9.36 -0.90
CA VAL A 36 5.31 -9.60 -2.30
C VAL A 36 4.66 -10.86 -2.86
N GLU A 37 4.42 -11.87 -2.02
CA GLU A 37 3.70 -13.09 -2.41
C GLU A 37 2.21 -12.84 -2.65
N SER A 38 1.62 -11.89 -1.91
CA SER A 38 0.19 -11.53 -2.03
C SER A 38 -0.10 -10.58 -3.18
N ILE A 39 0.82 -9.68 -3.54
CA ILE A 39 0.62 -8.74 -4.65
C ILE A 39 0.84 -9.48 -5.98
N GLN A 40 -0.20 -10.16 -6.45
CA GLN A 40 -0.14 -10.90 -7.72
C GLN A 40 -0.65 -10.06 -8.90
N VAL A 41 -1.66 -9.22 -8.69
CA VAL A 41 -2.40 -8.59 -9.79
C VAL A 41 -2.28 -7.08 -9.86
N LEU A 42 -1.92 -6.37 -8.77
CA LEU A 42 -1.79 -4.91 -8.78
C LEU A 42 -0.95 -4.33 -9.94
N PRO A 43 0.24 -4.88 -10.29
CA PRO A 43 1.03 -4.35 -11.41
C PRO A 43 0.28 -4.41 -12.76
N GLN A 44 -0.46 -5.50 -12.99
CA GLN A 44 -1.24 -5.70 -14.20
C GLN A 44 -2.48 -4.78 -14.23
N LEU A 45 -3.15 -4.61 -13.09
CA LEU A 45 -4.32 -3.73 -12.98
C LEU A 45 -3.95 -2.25 -13.21
N ILE A 46 -2.82 -1.80 -12.65
CA ILE A 46 -2.30 -0.44 -12.90
C ILE A 46 -2.01 -0.24 -14.39
N ALA A 47 -1.38 -1.23 -15.05
CA ALA A 47 -1.13 -1.17 -16.47
C ALA A 47 -2.44 -1.12 -17.27
N ASN A 48 -3.42 -1.96 -16.94
CA ASN A 48 -4.72 -2.00 -17.62
C ASN A 48 -5.46 -0.66 -17.55
N VAL A 49 -5.44 0.02 -16.40
CA VAL A 49 -6.05 1.35 -16.24
C VAL A 49 -5.23 2.43 -16.98
N ALA A 50 -3.91 2.39 -16.89
CA ALA A 50 -3.03 3.39 -17.51
C ALA A 50 -3.08 3.36 -19.05
N TYR A 51 -3.30 2.19 -19.63
CA TYR A 51 -3.41 1.99 -21.08
C TYR A 51 -4.86 1.86 -21.58
N ALA A 52 -5.85 2.09 -20.72
CA ALA A 52 -7.25 2.05 -21.11
C ALA A 52 -7.57 3.14 -22.14
N PRO A 53 -8.40 2.85 -23.17
CA PRO A 53 -8.97 3.88 -24.03
C PRO A 53 -9.70 4.94 -23.19
N PRO A 54 -9.64 6.25 -23.55
CA PRO A 54 -10.25 7.32 -22.76
C PRO A 54 -11.74 7.12 -22.47
N ASP A 55 -12.49 6.58 -23.44
CA ASP A 55 -13.94 6.33 -23.34
C ASP A 55 -14.28 5.19 -22.38
N ASP A 56 -13.32 4.27 -22.15
CA ASP A 56 -13.48 3.09 -21.30
C ASP A 56 -12.76 3.22 -19.94
N PHE A 57 -12.03 4.31 -19.71
CA PHE A 57 -11.21 4.52 -18.50
C PHE A 57 -12.00 4.27 -17.21
N ALA A 58 -13.24 4.77 -17.13
CA ALA A 58 -14.07 4.62 -15.95
C ALA A 58 -14.44 3.15 -15.66
N VAL A 59 -14.64 2.34 -16.70
CA VAL A 59 -14.98 0.91 -16.57
C VAL A 59 -13.75 0.12 -16.12
N TYR A 60 -12.59 0.38 -16.73
CA TYR A 60 -11.33 -0.25 -16.33
C TYR A 60 -10.91 0.16 -14.92
N ALA A 61 -11.10 1.42 -14.54
CA ALA A 61 -10.83 1.90 -13.20
C ALA A 61 -11.74 1.22 -12.16
N LEU A 62 -13.03 1.07 -12.45
CA LEU A 62 -13.97 0.38 -11.56
C LEU A 62 -13.60 -1.10 -11.39
N GLN A 63 -13.35 -1.82 -12.49
CA GLN A 63 -12.93 -3.22 -12.44
C GLN A 63 -11.60 -3.40 -11.70
N ALA A 64 -10.63 -2.52 -11.95
CA ALA A 64 -9.37 -2.53 -11.22
C ALA A 64 -9.58 -2.23 -9.74
N SER A 65 -10.56 -1.41 -9.37
CA SER A 65 -10.90 -1.10 -7.97
C SER A 65 -11.46 -2.33 -7.25
N GLU A 66 -12.35 -3.08 -7.89
CA GLU A 66 -12.92 -4.31 -7.33
C GLU A 66 -11.84 -5.38 -7.10
N VAL A 67 -10.99 -5.63 -8.10
CA VAL A 67 -9.93 -6.63 -7.98
C VAL A 67 -8.81 -6.16 -7.05
N ALA A 68 -8.51 -4.86 -7.03
CA ALA A 68 -7.51 -4.30 -6.12
C ALA A 68 -7.98 -4.29 -4.66
N LEU A 69 -9.29 -4.31 -4.39
CA LEU A 69 -9.80 -4.26 -3.03
C LEU A 69 -9.33 -5.48 -2.20
N ASP A 70 -9.39 -6.68 -2.78
CA ASP A 70 -8.92 -7.90 -2.12
C ASP A 70 -7.41 -7.82 -1.80
N ASP A 71 -6.61 -7.36 -2.77
CA ASP A 71 -5.16 -7.16 -2.60
C ASP A 71 -4.86 -6.07 -1.55
N LEU A 72 -5.67 -5.01 -1.49
CA LEU A 72 -5.54 -3.94 -0.50
C LEU A 72 -5.90 -4.45 0.90
N LEU A 73 -7.00 -5.20 1.05
CA LEU A 73 -7.42 -5.79 2.33
C LEU A 73 -6.38 -6.78 2.85
N LEU A 74 -5.86 -7.65 1.99
CA LEU A 74 -4.79 -8.59 2.35
C LEU A 74 -3.50 -7.86 2.76
N THR A 75 -3.13 -6.81 2.02
CA THR A 75 -1.99 -5.95 2.35
C THR A 75 -2.15 -5.29 3.72
N VAL A 76 -3.32 -4.70 3.98
CA VAL A 76 -3.62 -4.08 5.29
C VAL A 76 -3.64 -5.12 6.38
N SER A 77 -4.18 -6.31 6.15
CA SER A 77 -4.19 -7.41 7.12
C SER A 77 -2.78 -7.80 7.54
N ILE A 78 -1.87 -8.03 6.58
CA ILE A 78 -0.46 -8.38 6.87
C ILE A 78 0.24 -7.26 7.66
N LEU A 79 -0.04 -6.02 7.31
CA LEU A 79 0.63 -4.86 7.93
C LEU A 79 0.09 -4.53 9.32
N SER A 80 -1.22 -4.59 9.49
CA SER A 80 -1.95 -4.22 10.72
C SER A 80 -2.12 -5.38 11.70
N GLU A 81 -1.94 -6.61 11.22
CA GLU A 81 -2.21 -7.86 11.96
C GLU A 81 -3.70 -8.01 12.36
N ILE A 82 -4.59 -7.35 11.63
CA ILE A 82 -6.05 -7.51 11.72
C ILE A 82 -6.48 -8.53 10.65
N ASP A 83 -7.48 -9.35 10.97
CA ASP A 83 -8.03 -10.31 10.02
C ASP A 83 -8.70 -9.61 8.82
N VAL A 84 -8.65 -10.24 7.64
CA VAL A 84 -9.25 -9.69 6.40
C VAL A 84 -10.76 -9.53 6.55
N GLU A 85 -11.46 -10.51 7.11
CA GLU A 85 -12.93 -10.47 7.29
C GLU A 85 -13.31 -9.33 8.24
N GLU A 86 -12.48 -9.07 9.26
CA GLU A 86 -12.71 -7.97 10.18
C GLU A 86 -12.48 -6.59 9.53
N LEU A 87 -11.46 -6.47 8.68
CA LEU A 87 -11.23 -5.24 7.90
C LEU A 87 -12.35 -4.97 6.90
N GLU A 88 -12.82 -6.00 6.19
CA GLU A 88 -13.88 -5.90 5.19
C GLU A 88 -15.20 -5.42 5.79
N ASN A 89 -15.52 -5.88 7.01
CA ASN A 89 -16.79 -5.55 7.67
C ASN A 89 -16.76 -4.22 8.44
N GLU A 90 -15.58 -3.74 8.86
CA GLU A 90 -15.49 -2.63 9.82
C GLU A 90 -14.71 -1.41 9.31
N ALA A 91 -13.73 -1.60 8.42
CA ALA A 91 -12.88 -0.51 7.97
C ALA A 91 -13.46 0.23 6.76
N GLY A 92 -13.39 1.56 6.81
CA GLY A 92 -13.70 2.39 5.64
C GLY A 92 -12.62 2.26 4.55
N ILE A 93 -13.01 2.39 3.28
CA ILE A 93 -12.04 2.44 2.17
C ILE A 93 -11.06 3.61 2.35
N ASP A 94 -11.52 4.74 2.89
CA ASP A 94 -10.67 5.88 3.23
C ASP A 94 -9.66 5.56 4.34
N GLU A 95 -10.06 4.79 5.34
CA GLU A 95 -9.20 4.32 6.44
C GLU A 95 -8.11 3.36 5.91
N ILE A 96 -8.48 2.42 5.02
CA ILE A 96 -7.56 1.49 4.35
C ILE A 96 -6.51 2.25 3.53
N VAL A 97 -6.95 3.21 2.70
CA VAL A 97 -6.06 4.00 1.85
C VAL A 97 -5.14 4.90 2.68
N ASP A 98 -5.65 5.56 3.73
CA ASP A 98 -4.82 6.39 4.63
C ASP A 98 -3.76 5.54 5.35
N TYR A 99 -4.12 4.35 5.81
CA TYR A 99 -3.17 3.44 6.46
C TYR A 99 -2.03 3.03 5.51
N ILE A 100 -2.36 2.59 4.30
CA ILE A 100 -1.35 2.19 3.29
C ILE A 100 -0.43 3.36 2.94
N ALA A 101 -1.00 4.55 2.70
CA ALA A 101 -0.22 5.73 2.38
C ALA A 101 0.77 6.09 3.49
N ARG A 102 0.33 6.05 4.76
CA ARG A 102 1.20 6.32 5.91
C ARG A 102 2.26 5.26 6.12
N VAL A 103 1.95 3.98 5.91
CA VAL A 103 2.95 2.90 5.95
C VAL A 103 3.98 3.10 4.85
N TYR A 104 3.56 3.46 3.63
CA TYR A 104 4.45 3.73 2.51
C TYR A 104 5.43 4.87 2.82
N GLU A 105 4.92 6.00 3.32
CA GLU A 105 5.72 7.15 3.74
C GLU A 105 6.67 6.79 4.90
N HIS A 106 6.18 6.11 5.93
CA HIS A 106 6.97 5.72 7.10
C HIS A 106 8.17 4.84 6.75
N ASN A 107 8.01 3.99 5.73
CA ASN A 107 9.03 3.05 5.29
C ASN A 107 9.95 3.59 4.19
N ASN A 108 9.77 4.85 3.74
CA ASN A 108 10.53 5.49 2.67
C ASN A 108 10.62 4.60 1.41
N ILE A 109 9.50 3.99 1.01
CA ILE A 109 9.48 3.02 -0.10
C ILE A 109 10.01 3.63 -1.41
N ASP A 110 9.75 4.90 -1.67
CA ASP A 110 10.31 5.63 -2.83
C ASP A 110 11.84 5.50 -2.92
N ASP A 111 12.53 5.66 -1.79
CA ASP A 111 13.98 5.62 -1.75
C ASP A 111 14.51 4.19 -1.81
N ILE A 112 13.78 3.22 -1.24
CA ILE A 112 14.07 1.79 -1.42
C ILE A 112 14.02 1.42 -2.90
N VAL A 113 12.93 1.78 -3.60
CA VAL A 113 12.75 1.50 -5.02
C VAL A 113 13.84 2.17 -5.86
N LYS A 114 14.16 3.45 -5.60
CA LYS A 114 15.25 4.14 -6.30
C LYS A 114 16.60 3.46 -6.08
N ASN A 115 16.90 3.03 -4.86
CA ASN A 115 18.15 2.35 -4.54
C ASN A 115 18.24 0.98 -5.19
N VAL A 116 17.17 0.19 -5.17
CA VAL A 116 17.11 -1.11 -5.88
C VAL A 116 17.28 -0.90 -7.39
N LYS A 117 16.58 0.06 -8.00
CA LYS A 117 16.73 0.37 -9.43
C LYS A 117 18.18 0.70 -9.84
N ARG A 118 18.93 1.40 -8.99
CA ARG A 118 20.35 1.72 -9.23
C ARG A 118 21.27 0.50 -9.16
N LEU A 119 20.88 -0.54 -8.43
CA LEU A 119 21.65 -1.77 -8.27
C LEU A 119 21.36 -2.79 -9.38
N LEU A 120 20.23 -2.65 -10.08
CA LEU A 120 19.90 -3.49 -11.22
C LEU A 120 20.57 -2.94 -12.48
N PRO A 121 21.25 -3.78 -13.29
CA PRO A 121 21.73 -3.34 -14.59
C PRO A 121 20.53 -2.85 -15.42
N MET A 122 20.67 -1.72 -16.12
CA MET A 122 19.66 -1.33 -17.09
C MET A 122 19.53 -2.47 -18.11
N PRO A 123 18.30 -2.89 -18.47
CA PRO A 123 18.13 -3.83 -19.56
C PRO A 123 18.85 -3.25 -20.78
N ALA A 124 19.73 -4.05 -21.39
CA ALA A 124 20.35 -3.69 -22.66
C ALA A 124 19.22 -3.55 -23.70
N GLU A 125 19.26 -2.46 -24.47
CA GLU A 125 18.36 -2.23 -25.62
C GLU A 125 18.42 -3.37 -26.65
#